data_AF-A0A957DJG9-F1
#
_entry.id   AF-A0A957DJG9-F1
#
_cell.length_a   1.000
_cell.length_b   1.000
_cell.length_c   1.000
_cell.angle_alpha   90.00
_cell.angle_beta   90.00
_cell.angle_gamma   90.00
#
_symmetry.space_group_name_H-M   'P 1'
#
loop_
_entity.id
_entity.type
_entity.pdbx_description
1 polymer ?
#
loop_
_entity_poly.entity_id
_entity_poly.type
_entity_poly.pdbx_seq_one_letter_code
_entity_poly.pdbx_strand_id
1 'polypeptide(L)'
;MMNMEERIYEMMMDALDGQLADNDRLELEAHLRARPDLAREWRLLQSVDALLRQTPPLSPAAGFAERTLARLPHSRQRVWALTTAYLILLVAGLLPLGAIIWFVAMFGEALVRPSLWRGVAQMLAVVLRVGQTALAGMWQVFLALGQRAGEQPGMWGWLFVMVGMIVLWRGVYQQVMQQPQTDWVD
;
A
#
# COMPACT_ATOMS: atom_id res chain seq x y z
N MET A 1 44.19 -1.37 -10.19
CA MET A 1 44.56 -1.23 -11.60
C MET A 1 44.89 -2.64 -12.07
N MET A 2 44.00 -3.27 -12.83
CA MET A 2 44.12 -4.69 -13.20
C MET A 2 45.28 -4.86 -14.18
N ASN A 3 46.09 -5.90 -14.00
CA ASN A 3 47.21 -6.14 -14.90
C ASN A 3 46.69 -6.62 -16.25
N MET A 4 47.36 -6.25 -17.35
CA MET A 4 46.94 -6.63 -18.71
C MET A 4 46.88 -8.16 -18.88
N GLU A 5 47.74 -8.90 -18.17
CA GLU A 5 47.73 -10.36 -18.21
C GLU A 5 46.50 -10.95 -17.52
N GLU A 6 46.10 -10.42 -16.36
CA GLU A 6 44.90 -10.84 -15.63
C GLU A 6 43.64 -10.67 -16.49
N ARG A 7 43.52 -9.52 -17.16
CA ARG A 7 42.40 -9.24 -18.08
C ARG A 7 42.32 -10.25 -19.22
N ILE A 8 43.46 -10.66 -19.78
CA ILE A 8 43.49 -11.66 -20.86
C ILE A 8 43.07 -13.03 -20.33
N TYR A 9 43.48 -13.41 -19.12
CA TYR A 9 43.02 -14.65 -18.50
C TYR A 9 41.52 -14.65 -18.23
N GLU A 10 40.94 -13.54 -17.78
CA GLU A 10 39.48 -13.39 -17.64
C GLU A 10 38.78 -13.60 -18.99
N MET A 11 39.26 -12.95 -20.06
CA MET A 11 38.71 -13.13 -21.40
C MET A 11 38.82 -14.59 -21.90
N MET A 12 39.89 -15.30 -21.53
CA MET A 12 40.04 -16.74 -21.84
C MET A 12 39.02 -17.59 -21.08
N MET A 13 38.75 -17.29 -19.80
CA MET A 13 37.73 -18.00 -19.02
C MET A 13 36.32 -17.72 -19.55
N ASP A 14 35.99 -16.46 -19.83
CA ASP A 14 34.71 -16.08 -20.44
C ASP A 14 34.50 -16.75 -21.80
N ALA A 15 35.59 -16.95 -22.57
CA ALA A 15 35.53 -17.69 -23.84
C ALA A 15 35.21 -19.17 -23.64
N LEU A 16 35.74 -19.83 -22.59
CA LEU A 16 35.42 -21.24 -22.27
C LEU A 16 33.96 -21.40 -21.83
N ASP A 17 33.44 -20.43 -21.08
CA ASP A 17 32.04 -20.41 -20.63
C ASP A 17 31.06 -19.99 -21.75
N GLY A 18 31.58 -19.54 -22.90
CA GLY A 18 30.77 -19.07 -24.03
C GLY A 18 30.13 -17.69 -23.81
N GLN A 19 30.67 -16.90 -22.88
CA GLN A 19 30.15 -15.59 -22.47
C GLN A 19 30.93 -14.40 -23.05
N LEU A 20 32.07 -14.65 -23.73
CA LEU A 20 32.89 -13.58 -24.31
C LEU A 20 32.18 -12.85 -25.47
N ALA A 21 32.14 -11.52 -25.42
CA ALA A 21 31.59 -10.68 -26.47
C ALA A 21 32.46 -10.70 -27.75
N ASP A 22 31.85 -10.46 -28.92
CA ASP A 22 32.55 -10.55 -30.21
C ASP A 22 33.72 -9.54 -30.35
N ASN A 23 33.58 -8.35 -29.78
CA ASN A 23 34.66 -7.35 -29.78
C ASN A 23 35.86 -7.82 -28.95
N ASP A 24 35.59 -8.43 -27.79
CA ASP A 24 36.63 -8.95 -26.89
C ASP A 24 37.28 -10.21 -27.47
N ARG A 25 36.52 -11.00 -28.24
CA ARG A 25 37.07 -12.15 -28.98
C ARG A 25 38.14 -11.73 -29.98
N LEU A 26 37.91 -10.65 -30.73
CA LEU A 26 38.91 -10.10 -31.66
C LEU A 26 40.16 -9.61 -30.95
N GLU A 27 40.00 -8.96 -29.79
CA GLU A 27 41.12 -8.52 -28.96
C GLU A 27 41.93 -9.70 -28.40
N LEU A 28 41.25 -10.73 -27.90
CA LEU A 28 41.86 -11.95 -27.40
C LEU A 28 42.67 -12.64 -28.52
N GLU A 29 42.09 -12.80 -29.71
CA GLU A 29 42.79 -13.39 -30.85
C GLU A 29 44.03 -12.59 -31.29
N ALA A 30 43.92 -11.26 -31.31
CA ALA A 30 45.06 -10.39 -31.63
C ALA A 30 46.21 -10.61 -30.63
N HIS A 31 45.88 -10.73 -29.34
CA HIS A 31 46.86 -10.94 -28.28
C HIS A 31 47.51 -12.33 -28.33
N LEU A 32 46.71 -13.36 -28.60
CA LEU A 32 47.21 -14.74 -28.78
C LEU A 32 48.12 -14.87 -30.01
N ARG A 33 47.87 -14.11 -31.08
CA ARG A 33 48.79 -14.06 -32.24
C ARG A 33 50.11 -13.37 -31.91
N ALA A 34 50.09 -12.34 -31.05
CA ALA A 34 51.28 -11.63 -30.62
C ALA A 34 52.14 -12.44 -29.62
N ARG A 35 51.52 -13.31 -28.81
CA ARG A 35 52.19 -14.09 -27.74
C ARG A 35 51.98 -15.61 -27.90
N PRO A 36 52.91 -16.33 -28.57
CA PRO A 36 52.74 -17.74 -28.94
C PRO A 36 52.80 -18.72 -27.75
N ASP A 37 53.39 -18.30 -26.64
CA ASP A 37 53.38 -18.97 -25.34
C ASP A 37 51.95 -19.06 -24.78
N LEU A 38 51.24 -17.93 -24.68
CA LEU A 38 49.84 -17.88 -24.26
C LEU A 38 48.92 -18.64 -25.23
N ALA A 39 49.19 -18.59 -26.53
CA ALA A 39 48.45 -19.38 -27.51
C ALA A 39 48.64 -20.90 -27.33
N ARG A 40 49.74 -21.35 -26.71
CA ARG A 40 49.94 -22.76 -26.37
C ARG A 40 49.12 -23.13 -25.15
N GLU A 41 49.13 -22.29 -24.12
CA GLU A 41 48.32 -22.46 -22.92
C GLU A 41 46.82 -22.46 -23.23
N TRP A 42 46.36 -21.52 -24.05
CA TRP A 42 44.97 -21.47 -24.50
C TRP A 42 44.52 -22.75 -25.21
N ARG A 43 45.39 -23.36 -26.02
CA ARG A 43 45.10 -24.64 -26.68
C ARG A 43 45.05 -25.80 -25.69
N LEU A 44 45.88 -25.77 -24.65
CA LEU A 44 45.85 -26.77 -23.58
C LEU A 44 44.56 -26.65 -22.76
N LEU A 45 44.11 -25.43 -22.44
CA LEU A 45 42.84 -25.22 -21.73
C LEU A 45 41.65 -25.71 -22.55
N GLN A 46 41.59 -25.37 -23.84
CA GLN A 46 40.53 -25.87 -24.72
C GLN A 46 40.52 -27.39 -24.87
N SER A 47 41.68 -28.05 -24.87
CA SER A 47 41.73 -29.52 -24.96
C SER A 47 41.22 -30.18 -23.68
N VAL A 48 41.52 -29.60 -22.52
CA VAL A 48 40.97 -30.05 -21.22
C VAL A 48 39.46 -29.84 -21.17
N ASP A 49 38.95 -28.67 -21.56
CA ASP A 49 37.51 -28.40 -21.62
C ASP A 49 36.79 -29.38 -22.57
N ALA A 50 37.35 -29.63 -23.75
CA ALA A 50 36.82 -30.59 -24.70
C ALA A 50 36.77 -32.03 -24.12
N LEU A 51 37.75 -32.43 -23.31
CA LEU A 51 37.76 -33.72 -22.63
C LEU A 51 36.68 -33.79 -21.54
N LEU A 52 36.53 -32.72 -20.75
CA LEU A 52 35.51 -32.64 -19.70
C LEU A 52 34.10 -32.69 -20.29
N ARG A 53 33.85 -31.99 -21.40
CA ARG A 53 32.55 -32.01 -22.10
C ARG A 53 32.17 -33.37 -22.69
N GLN A 54 33.15 -34.22 -22.99
CA GLN A 54 32.92 -35.60 -23.44
C GLN A 54 32.57 -36.55 -22.29
N THR A 55 32.77 -36.13 -21.04
CA THR A 55 32.44 -36.96 -19.88
C THR A 55 30.92 -37.08 -19.76
N PRO A 56 30.35 -38.30 -19.74
CA PRO A 56 28.92 -38.47 -19.59
C PRO A 56 28.42 -37.76 -18.32
N PRO A 57 27.28 -37.08 -18.38
CA PRO A 57 26.71 -36.46 -17.19
C PRO A 57 26.47 -37.54 -16.14
N LEU A 58 27.02 -37.32 -14.94
CA LEU A 58 26.80 -38.20 -13.80
C LEU A 58 25.33 -38.13 -13.41
N SER A 59 24.53 -39.09 -13.86
CA SER A 59 23.18 -39.26 -13.36
C SER A 59 23.24 -39.71 -11.90
N PRO A 60 22.42 -39.15 -11.00
CA PRO A 60 22.32 -39.68 -9.65
C PRO A 60 21.93 -41.16 -9.69
N ALA A 61 22.39 -41.91 -8.69
CA ALA A 61 22.03 -43.32 -8.56
C ALA A 61 20.50 -43.49 -8.50
N ALA A 62 20.01 -44.59 -9.06
CA ALA A 62 18.58 -44.93 -8.99
C ALA A 62 18.07 -44.84 -7.54
N GLY A 63 16.89 -44.24 -7.36
CA GLY A 63 16.29 -44.04 -6.03
C GLY A 63 16.97 -42.98 -5.15
N PHE A 64 17.87 -42.14 -5.68
CA PHE A 64 18.44 -41.00 -4.92
C PHE A 64 17.35 -40.06 -4.39
N ALA A 65 16.39 -39.70 -5.24
CA ALA A 65 15.28 -38.83 -4.86
C ALA A 65 14.43 -39.47 -3.74
N GLU A 66 14.10 -40.75 -3.87
CA GLU A 66 13.31 -41.49 -2.88
C GLU A 66 14.02 -41.59 -1.53
N ARG A 67 15.32 -41.94 -1.52
CA ARG A 67 16.12 -41.99 -0.29
C ARG A 67 16.28 -40.62 0.38
N THR A 68 16.41 -39.56 -0.42
CA THR A 68 16.48 -38.19 0.08
C THR A 68 15.14 -37.75 0.67
N LEU A 69 14.03 -38.04 -0.01
CA LEU A 69 12.68 -37.75 0.46
C LEU A 69 12.31 -38.55 1.72
N ALA A 70 12.77 -39.80 1.82
CA ALA A 70 12.56 -40.64 3.01
C ALA A 70 13.30 -40.11 4.24
N ARG A 71 14.42 -39.40 4.05
CA ARG A 71 15.20 -38.78 5.13
C ARG A 71 14.67 -37.41 5.56
N LEU A 72 13.76 -36.80 4.80
CA LEU A 72 13.15 -35.53 5.16
C LEU A 72 12.09 -35.75 6.25
N PRO A 73 12.34 -35.27 7.49
CA PRO A 73 11.33 -35.36 8.53
C PRO A 73 10.12 -34.49 8.13
N HIS A 74 8.91 -35.00 8.34
CA HIS A 74 7.62 -34.30 8.20
C HIS A 74 7.05 -34.14 6.76
N SER A 75 7.49 -34.95 5.79
CA SER A 75 6.94 -34.89 4.41
C SER A 75 5.42 -35.07 4.36
N ARG A 76 4.86 -36.03 5.12
CA ARG A 76 3.40 -36.27 5.16
C ARG A 76 2.63 -35.08 5.74
N GLN A 77 3.07 -34.53 6.87
CA GLN A 77 2.41 -33.37 7.49
C GLN A 77 2.46 -32.15 6.58
N ARG A 78 3.57 -31.93 5.89
CA ARG A 78 3.72 -30.82 4.94
C ARG A 78 2.79 -30.98 3.73
N VAL A 79 2.65 -32.19 3.19
CA VAL A 79 1.69 -32.45 2.10
C VAL A 79 0.26 -32.22 2.57
N TRP A 80 -0.12 -32.70 3.76
CA TRP A 80 -1.45 -32.44 4.32
C TRP A 80 -1.70 -30.96 4.57
N ALA A 81 -0.72 -30.23 5.11
CA ALA A 81 -0.82 -28.79 5.33
C ALA A 81 -0.99 -28.03 4.01
N LEU A 82 -0.21 -28.36 2.98
CA LEU A 82 -0.32 -27.75 1.66
C LEU A 82 -1.67 -28.09 0.99
N THR A 83 -2.10 -29.35 1.08
CA THR A 83 -3.39 -29.79 0.52
C THR A 83 -4.55 -29.05 1.19
N THR A 84 -4.50 -28.93 2.52
CA THR A 84 -5.52 -28.21 3.30
C THR A 84 -5.51 -26.71 2.97
N ALA A 85 -4.34 -26.09 2.88
CA ALA A 85 -4.20 -24.69 2.50
C ALA A 85 -4.77 -24.43 1.09
N TYR A 86 -4.48 -25.32 0.14
CA TYR A 86 -4.99 -25.21 -1.22
C TYR A 86 -6.51 -25.40 -1.29
N LEU A 87 -7.04 -26.35 -0.52
CA LEU A 87 -8.48 -26.57 -0.40
C LEU A 87 -9.19 -25.34 0.19
N ILE A 88 -8.65 -24.78 1.28
CA ILE A 88 -9.18 -23.56 1.91
C ILE A 88 -9.16 -22.41 0.92
N LEU A 89 -8.05 -22.21 0.19
CA LEU A 89 -7.94 -21.16 -0.80
C LEU A 89 -8.96 -21.34 -1.94
N LEU A 90 -9.13 -22.57 -2.43
CA LEU A 90 -10.07 -22.88 -3.51
C LEU A 90 -11.52 -22.67 -3.06
N VAL A 91 -11.89 -23.13 -1.87
CA VAL A 91 -13.21 -22.89 -1.29
C VAL A 91 -13.42 -21.39 -1.04
N ALA A 92 -12.43 -20.67 -0.50
CA ALA A 92 -12.51 -19.24 -0.27
C ALA A 92 -12.69 -18.43 -1.57
N GLY A 93 -12.19 -18.91 -2.70
CA GLY A 93 -12.44 -18.30 -4.02
C GLY A 93 -13.78 -18.70 -4.65
N LEU A 94 -14.19 -19.95 -4.50
CA LEU A 94 -15.38 -20.48 -5.16
C LEU A 94 -16.69 -20.09 -4.44
N LEU A 95 -16.67 -20.04 -3.11
CA LEU A 95 -17.82 -19.70 -2.27
C LEU A 95 -18.36 -18.27 -2.54
N PRO A 96 -17.54 -17.20 -2.63
CA PRO A 96 -18.06 -15.86 -2.95
C PRO A 96 -18.60 -15.78 -4.39
N LEU A 97 -17.99 -16.48 -5.35
CA LEU A 97 -18.52 -16.55 -6.72
C LEU A 97 -19.90 -17.20 -6.75
N GLY A 98 -20.06 -18.33 -6.06
CA GLY A 98 -21.35 -19.00 -5.91
C GLY A 98 -22.38 -18.10 -5.21
N ALA A 99 -21.98 -17.39 -4.15
CA ALA A 99 -22.85 -16.46 -3.44
C ALA A 99 -23.30 -15.29 -4.31
N ILE A 100 -22.41 -14.71 -5.13
CA ILE A 100 -22.75 -13.63 -6.07
C ILE A 100 -23.73 -14.13 -7.13
N ILE A 101 -23.47 -15.30 -7.73
CA ILE A 101 -24.35 -15.89 -8.74
C ILE A 101 -25.74 -16.14 -8.14
N TRP A 102 -25.80 -16.73 -6.94
CA TRP A 102 -27.05 -16.96 -6.23
C TRP A 102 -27.79 -15.66 -5.92
N PHE A 103 -27.07 -14.63 -5.45
CA PHE A 103 -27.64 -13.32 -5.15
C PHE A 103 -28.22 -12.65 -6.40
N VAL A 104 -27.50 -12.69 -7.52
CA VAL A 104 -27.98 -12.15 -8.80
C VAL A 104 -29.15 -12.97 -9.36
N ALA A 105 -29.16 -14.30 -9.21
CA ALA A 105 -30.30 -15.10 -9.64
C ALA A 105 -31.56 -14.80 -8.80
N MET A 106 -31.40 -14.57 -7.50
CA MET A 106 -32.51 -14.31 -6.59
C MET A 106 -33.03 -12.86 -6.69
N PHE A 107 -32.14 -11.88 -6.85
CA PHE A 107 -32.48 -10.45 -6.79
C PHE A 107 -32.27 -9.71 -8.10
N GLY A 108 -31.72 -10.33 -9.14
CA GLY A 108 -31.43 -9.70 -10.42
C GLY A 108 -32.67 -9.11 -11.07
N GLU A 109 -33.79 -9.85 -11.08
CA GLU A 109 -35.06 -9.32 -11.61
C GLU A 109 -35.59 -8.14 -10.78
N ALA A 110 -35.38 -8.15 -9.47
CA ALA A 110 -35.75 -7.03 -8.60
C ALA A 110 -34.85 -5.81 -8.85
N LEU A 111 -33.54 -6.00 -9.01
CA LEU A 111 -32.55 -4.95 -9.26
C LEU A 111 -32.71 -4.27 -10.63
N VAL A 112 -33.20 -5.01 -11.63
CA VAL A 112 -33.45 -4.51 -12.99
C VAL A 112 -34.78 -3.72 -13.08
N ARG A 113 -35.70 -3.87 -12.11
CA ARG A 113 -36.97 -3.12 -12.14
C ARG A 113 -36.73 -1.62 -11.90
N PRO A 114 -37.03 -0.75 -12.88
CA PRO A 114 -36.79 0.70 -12.78
C PRO A 114 -37.70 1.40 -11.76
N SER A 115 -38.67 0.72 -11.17
CA SER A 115 -39.56 1.26 -10.15
C SER A 115 -38.88 1.37 -8.78
N LEU A 116 -37.98 0.45 -8.42
CA LEU A 116 -37.25 0.50 -7.15
C LEU A 116 -36.28 1.68 -7.12
N TRP A 117 -35.53 1.87 -8.21
CA TRP A 117 -34.64 3.02 -8.37
C TRP A 117 -35.38 4.35 -8.35
N ARG A 118 -36.57 4.42 -8.97
CA ARG A 118 -37.44 5.59 -8.86
C ARG A 118 -37.89 5.85 -7.42
N GLY A 119 -38.28 4.82 -6.69
CA GLY A 119 -38.66 4.94 -5.28
C GLY A 119 -37.53 5.46 -4.39
N VAL A 120 -36.31 4.92 -4.54
CA VAL A 120 -35.12 5.38 -3.81
C VAL A 120 -34.77 6.81 -4.18
N ALA A 121 -34.72 7.14 -5.47
CA ALA A 121 -34.44 8.51 -5.94
C ALA A 121 -35.49 9.50 -5.43
N GLN A 122 -36.76 9.10 -5.35
CA GLN A 122 -37.84 9.94 -4.87
C GLN A 122 -37.76 10.15 -3.36
N MET A 123 -37.44 9.12 -2.55
CA MET A 123 -37.17 9.30 -1.11
C MET A 123 -35.98 10.23 -0.87
N LEU A 124 -34.90 10.05 -1.63
CA LEU A 124 -33.68 10.87 -1.51
C LEU A 124 -33.96 12.33 -1.90
N ALA A 125 -34.76 12.54 -2.96
CA ALA A 125 -35.23 13.87 -3.35
C ALA A 125 -36.14 14.51 -2.30
N VAL A 126 -37.00 13.75 -1.61
CA VAL A 126 -37.85 14.27 -0.53
C VAL A 126 -37.00 14.70 0.67
N VAL A 127 -36.03 13.90 1.09
CA VAL A 127 -35.12 14.25 2.19
C VAL A 127 -34.32 15.50 1.86
N LEU A 128 -33.77 15.58 0.64
CA LEU A 128 -33.03 16.76 0.18
C LEU A 128 -33.92 18.00 0.13
N ARG A 129 -35.17 17.89 -0.34
CA ARG A 129 -36.12 19.01 -0.36
C ARG A 129 -36.44 19.51 1.04
N VAL A 130 -36.70 18.60 2.00
CA VAL A 130 -36.96 18.99 3.39
C VAL A 130 -35.75 19.70 3.99
N GLY A 131 -34.54 19.16 3.77
CA GLY A 131 -33.29 19.80 4.21
C GLY A 131 -33.09 21.18 3.60
N GLN A 132 -33.35 21.32 2.29
CA GLN A 132 -33.29 22.62 1.60
C GLN A 132 -34.31 23.62 2.14
N THR A 133 -35.55 23.20 2.41
CA THR A 133 -36.57 24.09 2.99
C THR A 133 -36.23 24.55 4.41
N ALA A 134 -35.63 23.67 5.22
CA ALA A 134 -35.18 24.02 6.56
C ALA A 134 -34.01 25.03 6.52
N LEU A 135 -33.03 24.81 5.63
CA LEU A 135 -31.91 25.72 5.43
C LEU A 135 -32.38 27.08 4.88
N ALA A 136 -33.28 27.09 3.90
CA ALA A 136 -33.83 28.31 3.33
C ALA A 136 -34.63 29.12 4.36
N GLY A 137 -35.45 28.46 5.18
CA GLY A 137 -36.20 29.11 6.26
C GLY A 137 -35.28 29.69 7.33
N MET A 138 -34.24 28.94 7.72
CA MET A 138 -33.24 29.41 8.68
C MET A 138 -32.44 30.62 8.15
N TRP A 139 -32.10 30.60 6.86
CA TRP A 139 -31.41 31.72 6.19
C TRP A 139 -32.27 32.98 6.15
N GLN A 140 -33.57 32.84 5.84
CA GLN A 140 -34.51 33.97 5.85
C GLN A 140 -34.67 34.60 7.23
N VAL A 141 -34.76 33.79 8.28
CA VAL A 141 -34.83 34.29 9.67
C VAL A 141 -33.54 35.03 10.04
N PHE A 142 -32.38 34.49 9.65
CA PHE A 142 -31.08 35.12 9.93
C PHE A 142 -30.96 36.49 9.24
N LEU A 143 -31.33 36.60 7.97
CA LEU A 143 -31.34 37.87 7.25
C LEU A 143 -32.36 38.86 7.83
N ALA A 144 -33.55 38.39 8.25
CA ALA A 144 -34.56 39.23 8.88
C ALA A 144 -34.10 39.77 10.25
N LEU A 145 -33.35 38.97 11.02
CA LEU A 145 -32.69 39.43 12.25
C LEU A 145 -31.56 40.42 11.95
N GLY A 146 -30.78 40.19 10.90
CA GLY A 146 -29.71 41.10 10.48
C GLY A 146 -30.22 42.47 10.05
N GLN A 147 -31.34 42.52 9.31
CA GLN A 147 -31.97 43.78 8.90
C GLN A 147 -32.55 44.54 10.09
N ARG A 148 -33.26 43.86 11.02
CA ARG A 148 -33.75 44.49 12.25
C ARG A 148 -32.64 45.00 13.17
N ALA A 149 -31.50 44.31 13.21
CA ALA A 149 -30.33 44.73 13.98
C ALA A 149 -29.67 46.00 13.42
N GLY A 150 -29.86 46.31 12.13
CA GLY A 150 -29.41 47.56 11.50
C GLY A 150 -30.33 48.75 11.76
N GLU A 151 -31.63 48.54 11.94
CA GLU A 151 -32.63 49.61 12.11
C GLU A 151 -32.74 50.14 13.54
N GLN A 152 -32.35 49.37 14.56
CA GLN A 152 -32.40 49.78 15.97
C GLN A 152 -31.00 49.87 16.61
N PRO A 153 -30.20 50.93 16.30
CA PRO A 153 -28.90 51.14 16.93
C PRO A 153 -28.99 51.29 18.46
N GLY A 154 -30.17 51.66 18.99
CA GLY A 154 -30.44 51.72 20.43
C GLY A 154 -30.34 50.37 21.14
N MET A 155 -30.62 49.25 20.47
CA MET A 155 -30.58 47.91 21.08
C MET A 155 -29.12 47.48 21.34
N TRP A 156 -28.19 47.83 20.44
CA TRP A 156 -26.75 47.64 20.64
C TRP A 156 -26.20 48.53 21.76
N GLY A 157 -26.63 49.79 21.82
CA GLY A 157 -26.27 50.69 22.92
C GLY A 157 -26.67 50.14 24.29
N TRP A 158 -27.89 49.59 24.40
CA TRP A 158 -28.38 48.99 25.65
C TRP A 158 -27.63 47.70 26.03
N LEU A 159 -27.27 46.87 25.04
CA LEU A 159 -26.41 45.68 25.28
C LEU A 159 -25.03 46.07 25.82
N PHE A 160 -24.41 47.10 25.26
CA PHE A 160 -23.13 47.62 25.77
C PHE A 160 -23.26 48.19 27.19
N VAL A 161 -24.36 48.90 27.49
CA VAL A 161 -24.66 49.39 28.84
C VAL A 161 -24.81 48.23 29.83
N MET A 162 -25.53 47.17 29.46
CA MET A 162 -25.69 45.99 30.32
C MET A 162 -24.38 45.27 30.57
N VAL A 163 -23.56 45.07 29.53
CA VAL A 163 -22.23 44.46 29.68
C VAL A 163 -21.33 45.32 30.57
N GLY A 164 -21.32 46.65 30.34
CA GLY A 164 -20.58 47.59 31.18
C GLY A 164 -21.04 47.56 32.64
N MET A 165 -22.35 47.47 32.88
CA MET A 165 -22.91 47.41 34.23
C MET A 165 -22.54 46.11 34.96
N ILE A 166 -22.52 44.97 34.26
CA ILE A 166 -22.08 43.68 34.82
C ILE A 166 -20.59 43.73 35.19
N VAL A 167 -19.75 44.31 34.35
CA VAL A 167 -18.30 44.45 34.62
C VAL A 167 -18.05 45.38 35.82
N LEU A 168 -18.78 46.50 35.91
CA LEU A 168 -18.73 47.42 37.04
C LEU A 168 -19.12 46.73 38.36
N TRP A 169 -20.23 45.99 38.36
CA TRP A 169 -20.68 45.25 39.54
C TRP A 169 -19.70 44.18 39.98
N ARG A 170 -19.04 43.50 39.03
CA ARG A 170 -17.98 42.54 39.33
C ARG A 170 -16.79 43.20 40.03
N GLY A 171 -16.41 44.40 39.61
CA GLY A 171 -15.33 45.18 40.24
C GLY A 171 -15.67 45.58 41.68
N VAL A 172 -16.89 46.08 41.91
CA VAL A 172 -17.36 46.45 43.26
C VAL A 172 -17.40 45.22 44.18
N TYR A 173 -17.93 44.10 43.70
CA TYR A 173 -18.02 42.87 44.50
C TYR A 173 -16.63 42.35 44.91
N GLN A 174 -15.65 42.42 44.00
CA GLN A 174 -14.27 42.06 44.31
C GLN A 174 -13.63 43.01 45.34
N GLN A 175 -13.93 44.31 45.26
CA GLN A 175 -13.39 45.29 46.19
C GLN A 175 -13.98 45.16 47.60
N VAL A 176 -15.27 44.83 47.71
CA VAL A 176 -15.93 44.58 49.01
C VAL A 176 -15.35 43.31 49.68
N MET A 177 -15.09 42.25 48.92
CA MET A 177 -14.50 41.03 49.48
C MET A 177 -13.00 41.14 49.81
N GLN A 178 -12.31 42.17 49.30
CA GLN A 178 -10.91 42.42 49.61
C GLN A 178 -10.70 43.39 50.78
N GLN A 179 -11.76 43.96 51.36
CA GLN A 179 -11.60 44.75 52.58
C GLN A 179 -11.34 43.80 53.76
N PRO A 180 -10.14 43.85 54.37
CA PRO A 180 -9.86 43.05 55.56
C PRO A 180 -10.79 43.52 56.68
N GLN A 181 -11.43 42.54 57.31
CA GLN A 181 -12.27 42.70 58.48
C GLN A 181 -11.43 43.42 59.56
N THR A 182 -11.63 44.72 59.72
CA THR A 182 -11.01 45.47 60.80
C THR A 182 -11.66 45.01 62.10
N ASP A 183 -11.00 44.05 62.74
CA ASP A 183 -11.28 43.60 64.09
C ASP A 183 -11.29 44.79 65.05
N TRP A 184 -12.47 45.18 65.52
CA TRP A 184 -12.62 45.97 66.73
C TRP A 184 -12.57 44.99 67.91
N VAL A 185 -11.35 44.74 68.40
CA VAL A 185 -11.10 44.25 69.75
C VAL A 185 -10.92 45.48 70.65
N ASP A 186 -11.72 45.46 71.72
CA ASP A 186 -11.80 46.34 72.91
C ASP A 186 -12.35 47.77 72.77
#